data_AF-K1T7A7-F1
#
_entry.id   AF-K1T7A7-F1
#
_cell.length_a   1.000
_cell.length_b   1.000
_cell.length_c   1.000
_cell.angle_alpha   90.00
_cell.angle_beta   90.00
_cell.angle_gamma   90.00
#
_symmetry.space_group_name_H-M   'P 1'
#
loop_
_entity.id
_entity.type
_entity.pdbx_description
1 polymer ?
#
loop_
_entity_poly.entity_id
_entity_poly.type
_entity_poly.pdbx_seq_one_letter_code
_entity_poly.pdbx_strand_id
1 'polypeptide(L)'
;MAQKGDLLSVRQDIRVVDATIRDGGLCNDFRFDDKFIKALYNANVKAGVDYMEFGYKASKEIFNEEDFGKWKFCNDADIRKIVGDNKTPLKIAVMADVGRTDFKKDIIAKKDSPIDLIRVATY
;
A
#
# COMPACT_ATOMS: atom_id res chain seq x y z
N MET A 1 -5.94 -17.22 -19.71
CA MET A 1 -6.23 -18.21 -18.65
C MET A 1 -7.75 -18.39 -18.58
N ALA A 2 -8.25 -19.62 -18.47
CA ALA A 2 -9.69 -19.87 -18.39
C ALA A 2 -10.26 -19.38 -17.04
N GLN A 3 -11.44 -18.77 -17.06
CA GLN A 3 -12.18 -18.35 -15.87
C GLN A 3 -12.42 -19.55 -14.95
N LYS A 4 -12.01 -19.46 -13.68
CA LYS A 4 -12.17 -20.53 -12.68
C LYS A 4 -13.19 -20.11 -11.62
N GLY A 5 -14.46 -20.43 -11.86
CA GLY A 5 -15.59 -20.11 -10.97
C GLY A 5 -16.61 -19.16 -11.61
N ASP A 6 -17.78 -19.06 -10.99
CA ASP A 6 -18.91 -18.20 -11.36
C ASP A 6 -19.16 -17.12 -10.29
N LEU A 7 -20.26 -16.36 -10.42
CA LEU A 7 -20.63 -15.30 -9.47
C LEU A 7 -20.91 -15.85 -8.06
N LEU A 8 -21.29 -17.12 -7.94
CA LEU A 8 -21.76 -17.75 -6.70
C LEU A 8 -20.69 -18.64 -6.04
N SER A 9 -19.54 -18.83 -6.70
CA SER A 9 -18.44 -19.69 -6.26
C SER A 9 -17.13 -18.93 -6.06
N VAL A 10 -16.24 -19.50 -5.24
CA VAL A 10 -14.94 -18.88 -4.95
C VAL A 10 -14.07 -18.86 -6.21
N ARG A 11 -13.74 -17.64 -6.66
CA ARG A 11 -12.86 -17.36 -7.79
C ARG A 11 -11.39 -17.36 -7.38
N GLN A 12 -10.74 -18.52 -7.46
CA GLN A 12 -9.31 -18.69 -7.10
C GLN A 12 -8.34 -17.92 -8.04
N ASP A 13 -8.84 -17.44 -9.17
CA ASP A 13 -8.11 -16.64 -10.15
C ASP A 13 -8.13 -15.13 -9.85
N ILE A 14 -9.02 -14.68 -8.95
CA ILE A 14 -9.11 -13.28 -8.55
C ILE A 14 -8.11 -12.99 -7.45
N ARG A 15 -7.47 -11.82 -7.55
CA ARG A 15 -6.64 -11.25 -6.49
C ARG A 15 -7.31 -10.00 -5.95
N VAL A 16 -7.34 -9.88 -4.63
CA VAL A 16 -7.95 -8.75 -3.92
C VAL A 16 -6.87 -7.79 -3.45
N VAL A 17 -7.04 -6.51 -3.79
CA VAL A 17 -6.21 -5.41 -3.30
C VAL A 17 -7.06 -4.57 -2.36
N ASP A 18 -6.70 -4.56 -1.08
CA ASP A 18 -7.25 -3.60 -0.13
C ASP A 18 -6.58 -2.23 -0.36
N ALA A 19 -7.39 -1.23 -0.71
CA ALA A 19 -6.94 0.14 -0.94
C ALA A 19 -7.43 1.12 0.13
N THR A 20 -7.87 0.61 1.28
CA THR A 20 -8.51 1.42 2.34
C THR A 20 -7.64 2.60 2.78
N ILE A 21 -6.35 2.42 3.02
CA ILE A 21 -5.48 3.53 3.46
C ILE A 21 -5.13 4.45 2.29
N ARG A 22 -4.82 3.90 1.10
CA ARG A 22 -4.43 4.72 -0.06
C ARG A 22 -5.58 5.60 -0.55
N ASP A 23 -6.76 5.03 -0.80
CA ASP A 23 -7.92 5.80 -1.26
C ASP A 23 -8.55 6.60 -0.13
N GLY A 24 -8.73 5.98 1.04
CA GLY A 24 -9.31 6.64 2.21
C GLY A 24 -8.44 7.77 2.76
N GLY A 25 -7.14 7.77 2.47
CA GLY A 25 -6.23 8.85 2.84
C GLY A 25 -6.60 10.20 2.23
N LEU A 26 -7.31 10.22 1.10
CA LEU A 26 -7.85 11.45 0.50
C LEU A 26 -8.92 12.12 1.39
N CYS A 27 -9.56 11.38 2.30
CA CYS A 27 -10.60 11.90 3.18
C CYS A 27 -10.06 12.52 4.48
N ASN A 28 -8.79 12.27 4.84
CA ASN A 28 -8.21 12.69 6.13
C ASN A 28 -6.72 13.03 6.02
N ASP A 29 -6.30 13.54 4.86
CA ASP A 29 -4.92 13.93 4.58
C ASP A 29 -3.87 12.88 4.99
N PHE A 30 -4.20 11.60 4.83
CA PHE A 30 -3.35 10.45 5.20
C PHE A 30 -2.97 10.37 6.69
N ARG A 31 -3.76 10.99 7.59
CA ARG A 31 -3.51 11.01 9.05
C ARG A 31 -4.11 9.81 9.79
N PHE A 32 -3.89 8.60 9.28
CA PHE A 32 -4.21 7.38 10.01
C PHE A 32 -3.17 7.09 11.09
N ASP A 33 -3.62 6.70 12.28
CA ASP A 33 -2.70 6.28 13.34
C ASP A 33 -2.15 4.86 13.08
N ASP A 34 -0.99 4.56 13.68
CA ASP A 34 -0.31 3.28 13.50
C ASP A 34 -1.13 2.09 14.04
N LYS A 35 -1.95 2.32 15.07
CA LYS A 35 -2.79 1.28 15.67
C LYS A 35 -3.90 0.86 14.70
N PHE A 36 -4.52 1.81 14.01
CA PHE A 36 -5.52 1.58 12.98
C PHE A 36 -4.92 0.80 11.81
N ILE A 37 -3.78 1.25 11.28
CA ILE A 37 -3.13 0.54 10.17
C ILE A 37 -2.70 -0.86 10.57
N LYS A 38 -2.15 -1.04 11.78
CA LYS A 38 -1.78 -2.37 12.28
C LYS A 38 -3.00 -3.28 12.43
N ALA A 39 -4.12 -2.75 12.91
CA ALA A 39 -5.37 -3.49 13.01
C ALA A 39 -5.89 -3.91 11.62
N LEU A 40 -5.89 -3.00 10.64
CA LEU A 40 -6.27 -3.29 9.27
C LEU A 40 -5.36 -4.33 8.62
N TYR A 41 -4.03 -4.20 8.79
CA TYR A 41 -3.07 -5.20 8.32
C TYR A 41 -3.39 -6.59 8.88
N ASN A 42 -3.59 -6.71 10.20
CA ASN A 42 -3.94 -7.99 10.81
C ASN A 42 -5.29 -8.54 10.30
N ALA A 43 -6.26 -7.66 10.05
CA ALA A 43 -7.56 -8.04 9.48
C ALA A 43 -7.41 -8.56 8.05
N ASN A 44 -6.63 -7.88 7.20
CA ASN A 44 -6.32 -8.31 5.84
C ASN A 44 -5.60 -9.66 5.79
N VAL A 45 -4.62 -9.88 6.68
CA VAL A 45 -3.95 -11.18 6.83
C VAL A 45 -4.96 -12.27 7.19
N LYS A 46 -5.84 -12.03 8.16
CA LYS A 46 -6.86 -13.00 8.60
C LYS A 46 -7.90 -13.27 7.51
N ALA A 47 -8.25 -12.26 6.72
CA ALA A 47 -9.22 -12.37 5.63
C ALA A 47 -8.63 -13.03 4.36
N GLY A 48 -7.32 -13.21 4.29
CA GLY A 48 -6.65 -13.78 3.11
C GLY A 48 -6.60 -12.81 1.93
N VAL A 49 -6.55 -11.50 2.19
CA VAL A 49 -6.36 -10.47 1.15
C VAL A 49 -4.98 -10.64 0.52
N ASP A 50 -4.87 -10.47 -0.80
CA ASP A 50 -3.60 -10.69 -1.52
C ASP A 50 -2.64 -9.51 -1.37
N TYR A 51 -3.15 -8.27 -1.44
CA TYR A 51 -2.35 -7.05 -1.33
C TYR A 51 -3.02 -6.01 -0.43
N MET A 52 -2.22 -5.33 0.39
CA MET A 52 -2.66 -4.14 1.14
C MET A 52 -1.89 -2.92 0.68
N GLU A 53 -2.60 -1.90 0.21
CA GLU A 53 -2.04 -0.66 -0.29
C GLU A 53 -2.03 0.42 0.80
N PHE A 54 -0.83 0.78 1.27
CA PHE A 54 -0.65 1.69 2.40
C PHE A 54 -0.86 3.16 2.04
N GLY A 55 -0.55 3.59 0.81
CA GLY A 55 -0.60 5.00 0.47
C GLY A 55 0.25 5.36 -0.74
N TYR A 56 0.67 6.61 -0.79
CA TYR A 56 1.46 7.15 -1.89
C TYR A 56 2.96 7.17 -1.57
N LYS A 57 3.78 7.15 -2.62
CA LYS A 57 5.19 7.55 -2.62
C LYS A 57 5.31 9.00 -3.09
N ALA A 58 4.66 9.93 -2.41
CA ALA A 58 4.67 11.33 -2.81
C ALA A 58 6.07 11.95 -2.59
N SER A 59 6.51 12.79 -3.52
CA SER A 59 7.78 13.52 -3.41
C SER A 59 7.67 14.62 -2.36
N LYS A 60 8.61 14.65 -1.42
CA LYS A 60 8.73 15.70 -0.41
C LYS A 60 9.19 17.05 -0.97
N GLU A 61 9.69 17.06 -2.21
CA GLU A 61 10.02 18.30 -2.93
C GLU A 61 8.75 18.99 -3.48
N ILE A 62 7.65 18.25 -3.58
CA ILE A 62 6.37 18.72 -4.14
C ILE A 62 5.32 18.88 -3.04
N PHE A 63 5.31 17.99 -2.04
CA PHE A 63 4.36 17.99 -0.94
C PHE A 63 5.08 18.22 0.38
N ASN A 64 4.57 19.15 1.20
CA ASN A 64 5.10 19.39 2.54
C ASN A 64 4.64 18.27 3.50
N GLU A 65 5.57 17.71 4.27
CA GLU A 65 5.26 16.65 5.24
C GLU A 65 4.37 17.14 6.39
N GLU A 66 4.34 18.43 6.69
CA GLU A 66 3.50 18.97 7.76
C GLU A 66 2.00 18.97 7.39
N ASP A 67 1.69 19.08 6.10
CA ASP A 67 0.33 19.16 5.59
C ASP A 67 -0.36 17.79 5.60
N PHE A 68 0.41 16.70 5.52
CA PHE A 68 -0.10 15.34 5.38
C PHE A 68 0.41 14.39 6.47
N GLY A 69 -0.34 13.31 6.72
CA GLY A 69 0.18 12.19 7.49
C GLY A 69 1.23 11.39 6.71
N LYS A 70 2.08 10.67 7.44
CA LYS A 70 3.22 9.93 6.88
C LYS A 70 2.85 8.91 5.79
N TRP A 71 1.59 8.47 5.73
CA TRP A 71 1.10 7.53 4.72
C TRP A 71 0.92 8.17 3.33
N LYS A 72 1.02 9.51 3.22
CA LYS A 72 1.17 10.19 1.93
C LYS A 72 2.53 9.92 1.28
N PHE A 73 3.55 9.65 2.09
CA PHE A 73 4.93 9.44 1.65
C PHE A 73 5.36 7.97 1.73
N CYS A 74 4.73 7.20 2.63
CA CYS A 74 4.95 5.76 2.82
C CYS A 74 6.44 5.38 2.84
N ASN A 75 7.21 6.01 3.73
CA ASN A 75 8.61 5.64 3.92
C ASN A 75 8.70 4.16 4.33
N ASP A 76 9.67 3.44 3.77
CA ASP A 76 9.82 2.00 4.00
C ASP A 76 10.02 1.67 5.48
N ALA A 77 10.66 2.56 6.23
CA ALA A 77 10.83 2.42 7.69
C ALA A 77 9.48 2.45 8.43
N ASP A 78 8.54 3.29 8.00
CA ASP A 78 7.22 3.39 8.64
C ASP A 78 6.35 2.17 8.31
N ILE A 79 6.43 1.67 7.08
CA ILE A 79 5.79 0.39 6.71
C ILE A 79 6.37 -0.75 7.57
N ARG A 80 7.70 -0.83 7.71
CA ARG A 80 8.35 -1.87 8.55
C ARG A 80 7.92 -1.83 10.01
N LYS A 81 7.69 -0.64 10.59
CA LYS A 81 7.15 -0.54 11.96
C LYS A 81 5.79 -1.23 12.10
N ILE A 82 4.97 -1.22 11.04
CA ILE A 82 3.68 -1.90 11.03
C ILE A 82 3.84 -3.39 10.77
N VAL A 83 4.55 -3.78 9.70
CA VAL A 83 4.51 -5.17 9.20
C VAL A 83 5.66 -6.05 9.69
N GLY A 84 6.71 -5.46 10.28
CA GLY A 84 7.95 -6.16 10.62
C GLY A 84 8.63 -6.75 9.38
N ASP A 85 9.07 -8.00 9.48
CA ASP A 85 9.59 -8.78 8.36
C ASP A 85 8.50 -9.26 7.37
N ASN A 86 7.22 -8.97 7.65
CA ASN A 86 6.05 -9.45 6.91
C ASN A 86 6.11 -10.96 6.58
N LYS A 87 6.24 -11.81 7.60
CA LYS A 87 6.21 -13.28 7.46
C LYS A 87 4.78 -13.79 7.25
N THR A 88 4.06 -13.20 6.29
CA THR A 88 2.66 -13.53 5.96
C THR A 88 2.48 -13.61 4.43
N PRO A 89 1.39 -14.22 3.94
CA PRO A 89 1.09 -14.23 2.50
C PRO A 89 0.66 -12.85 1.94
N LEU A 90 0.27 -11.90 2.80
CA LEU A 90 -0.20 -10.57 2.39
C LEU A 90 0.96 -9.75 1.82
N LYS A 91 0.83 -9.31 0.58
CA LYS A 91 1.82 -8.47 -0.08
C LYS A 91 1.58 -6.99 0.18
N ILE A 92 2.65 -6.22 0.27
CA ILE A 92 2.56 -4.78 0.56
C ILE A 92 2.58 -3.99 -0.75
N ALA A 93 1.63 -3.09 -0.92
CA ALA A 93 1.52 -2.23 -2.07
C ALA A 93 1.60 -0.74 -1.70
N VAL A 94 2.08 0.07 -2.65
CA VAL A 94 1.98 1.54 -2.63
C VAL A 94 1.65 2.06 -4.02
N MET A 95 1.20 3.30 -4.09
CA MET A 95 0.96 4.01 -5.35
C MET A 95 2.06 5.05 -5.62
N ALA A 96 2.54 5.12 -6.86
CA ALA A 96 3.39 6.18 -7.37
C ALA A 96 2.66 6.94 -8.46
N ASP A 97 2.66 8.27 -8.37
CA ASP A 97 2.00 9.14 -9.34
C ASP A 97 3.06 9.75 -10.28
N VAL A 98 2.83 9.64 -11.59
CA VAL A 98 3.72 10.26 -12.58
C VAL A 98 3.77 11.77 -12.35
N GLY A 99 4.98 12.32 -12.23
CA GLY A 99 5.22 13.74 -11.96
C GLY A 99 5.05 14.15 -10.50
N ARG A 100 4.71 13.22 -9.60
CA ARG A 100 4.49 13.49 -8.16
C ARG A 100 5.29 12.60 -7.22
N THR A 101 6.02 11.63 -7.76
CA THR A 101 6.92 10.72 -7.03
C THR A 101 8.37 10.93 -7.49
N ASP A 102 9.33 11.05 -6.56
CA ASP A 102 10.76 10.99 -6.91
C ASP A 102 11.17 9.52 -7.03
N PHE A 103 10.83 8.90 -8.15
CA PHE A 103 11.05 7.46 -8.35
C PHE A 103 12.53 7.04 -8.29
N LYS A 104 13.48 7.98 -8.45
CA LYS A 104 14.91 7.67 -8.36
C LYS A 104 15.35 7.51 -6.90
N LYS A 105 14.74 8.27 -5.98
CA LYS A 105 15.06 8.22 -4.54
C LYS A 105 14.10 7.32 -3.77
N ASP A 106 12.81 7.39 -4.08
CA ASP A 106 11.74 6.82 -3.25
C ASP A 106 11.38 5.37 -3.62
N ILE A 107 11.76 4.93 -4.83
CA ILE A 107 11.61 3.54 -5.30
C ILE A 107 12.99 2.89 -5.32
N ILE A 108 13.28 2.12 -4.28
CA ILE A 108 14.57 1.45 -4.10
C ILE A 108 14.51 -0.03 -4.51
N ALA A 109 15.66 -0.70 -4.49
CA ALA A 109 15.75 -2.12 -4.81
C ALA A 109 14.85 -2.96 -3.87
N LYS A 110 14.11 -3.93 -4.44
CA LYS A 110 13.16 -4.77 -3.70
C LYS A 110 13.77 -5.47 -2.48
N LYS A 111 15.03 -5.92 -2.56
CA LYS A 111 15.73 -6.57 -1.43
C LYS A 111 15.83 -5.66 -0.20
N ASP A 112 15.82 -4.34 -0.42
CA ASP A 112 15.96 -3.31 0.60
C ASP A 112 14.62 -2.64 0.93
N SER A 113 13.49 -3.17 0.42
CA SER A 113 12.14 -2.59 0.58
C SER A 113 11.10 -3.62 1.05
N PRO A 114 10.19 -3.25 1.99
CA PRO A 114 9.07 -4.10 2.36
C PRO A 114 7.98 -4.16 1.27
N ILE A 115 8.05 -3.29 0.26
CA ILE A 115 7.01 -3.12 -0.76
C ILE A 115 7.15 -4.20 -1.83
N ASP A 116 6.08 -4.93 -2.13
CA ASP A 116 6.03 -6.01 -3.13
C ASP A 116 5.44 -5.55 -4.47
N LEU A 117 4.61 -4.50 -4.43
CA LEU A 117 3.92 -3.97 -5.61
C LEU A 117 3.92 -2.44 -5.57
N ILE A 118 4.31 -1.82 -6.68
CA ILE A 118 4.15 -0.38 -6.90
C ILE A 118 3.16 -0.22 -8.05
N ARG A 119 1.99 0.35 -7.76
CA ARG A 119 1.00 0.71 -8.78
C ARG A 119 1.31 2.12 -9.27
N VAL A 120 1.50 2.28 -10.57
CA VAL A 120 1.83 3.59 -11.17
C VAL A 120 0.56 4.18 -11.78
N ALA A 121 0.13 5.34 -11.28
CA ALA A 121 -0.98 6.09 -11.87
C ALA A 121 -0.45 7.06 -12.93
N THR A 122 -1.00 6.97 -14.13
CA THR A 122 -0.63 7.78 -15.30
C THR A 122 -1.88 8.34 -15.95
N TYR A 123 -1.76 9.50 -16.59
CA TYR A 123 -2.83 10.17 -17.35
C TYR A 123 -2.41 10.36 -18.80
#